data_AF-A0A811UBQ7-F1
#
_entry.id   AF-A0A811UBQ7-F1
#
_cell.length_a   1.000
_cell.length_b   1.000
_cell.length_c   1.000
_cell.angle_alpha   90.00
_cell.angle_beta   90.00
_cell.angle_gamma   90.00
#
_symmetry.space_group_name_H-M   'P 1'
#
loop_
_entity.id
_entity.type
_entity.pdbx_description
1 polymer ?
#
loop_
_entity_poly.entity_id
_entity_poly.type
_entity_poly.pdbx_seq_one_letter_code
_entity_poly.pdbx_strand_id
1 'polypeptide(L)'
;MHRIPLILPSPSAYWDTNMPEYRLLRNTLNAENIEETEKFLSILDNEAEEFLISYNSTAEERLKCAIQLLQSVNFVQGLRLLNNNIMRASKDSKSYLQALRHRGSWLLKQFELEAGINDFTMFLYLNEQNQDYEELCEVHGLITISSYVIRHYEMTKKHLHAYNKYKAKLPEEFFKKRFEIIDLNIRSFEHEFDNFDHVIPKCDISWQDLPYQGFNINKNIEQMSSACCYVEYLHKNNLVSRVVSNVDLPKASIVLLEKPLSINMNVSLVQCEFCLYHSNNIYTCLECRYKTYCSLKCIENDKDMHQYECPAYKNLLLHILDARDLYRLFVKLSIHLNNSTFASKVFRNVTSAAEVLDIIERNSETEEDYQMNSFMGILRDRPNYSKLHRMQYSTLVATAFRLSLFIESKTNIVDIFFQKLQIPKAEKNCINRCHIDASSLQLTFKQF
;
A
#
# COMPACT_ATOMS: atom_id res chain seq x y z
N MET A 1 -6.43 17.20 16.61
CA MET A 1 -5.84 16.88 17.93
C MET A 1 -4.34 16.58 17.90
N HIS A 2 -3.60 16.86 16.80
CA HIS A 2 -2.11 16.87 16.74
C HIS A 2 -1.40 17.86 17.70
N ARG A 3 -2.14 18.44 18.65
CA ARG A 3 -1.75 19.55 19.50
C ARG A 3 -1.97 19.29 20.99
N ILE A 4 -2.42 18.10 21.39
CA ILE A 4 -2.41 17.73 22.81
C ILE A 4 -0.94 17.40 23.13
N PRO A 5 -0.22 18.28 23.85
CA PRO A 5 1.18 18.05 24.15
C PRO A 5 1.29 16.90 25.17
N LEU A 6 2.36 16.11 25.06
CA LEU A 6 2.69 15.18 26.14
C LEU A 6 3.10 15.98 27.38
N ILE A 7 2.78 15.42 28.53
CA ILE A 7 3.20 15.95 29.83
C ILE A 7 4.70 15.71 29.97
N LEU A 8 5.43 16.80 30.16
CA LEU A 8 6.88 16.80 30.32
C LEU A 8 7.27 16.47 31.76
N PRO A 9 8.37 15.71 31.98
CA PRO A 9 8.90 15.53 33.31
C PRO A 9 9.43 16.84 33.87
N SER A 10 8.97 17.19 35.06
CA SER A 10 9.49 18.32 35.83
C SER A 10 10.99 18.08 36.15
N PRO A 11 11.87 19.09 36.05
CA PRO A 11 11.58 20.52 35.99
C PRO A 11 11.52 21.13 34.57
N SER A 12 11.58 20.34 33.51
CA SER A 12 11.70 20.89 32.15
C SER A 12 10.35 21.30 31.56
N ALA A 13 10.25 22.55 31.10
CA ALA A 13 9.12 23.04 30.31
C ALA A 13 9.29 22.82 28.79
N TYR A 14 10.45 22.31 28.36
CA TYR A 14 10.79 22.12 26.94
C TYR A 14 11.51 20.80 26.70
N TRP A 15 11.38 20.26 25.49
CA TRP A 15 12.17 19.11 25.04
C TRP A 15 13.63 19.52 24.82
N ASP A 16 14.56 18.75 25.38
CA ASP A 16 15.98 18.87 25.07
C ASP A 16 16.27 18.16 23.73
N THR A 17 16.62 18.95 22.71
CA THR A 17 16.94 18.47 21.36
C THR A 17 18.28 17.73 21.30
N ASN A 18 19.13 17.86 22.32
CA ASN A 18 20.43 17.19 22.37
C ASN A 18 20.38 15.85 23.11
N MET A 19 19.29 15.60 23.84
CA MET A 19 19.10 14.35 24.57
C MET A 19 18.98 13.17 23.59
N PRO A 20 19.60 12.02 23.88
CA PRO A 20 19.39 10.80 23.09
C PRO A 20 17.91 10.40 23.05
N GLU A 21 17.42 9.96 21.90
CA GLU A 21 16.03 9.66 21.59
C GLU A 21 15.46 8.62 22.58
N TYR A 22 16.24 7.60 22.91
CA TYR A 22 15.84 6.57 23.88
C TYR A 22 15.61 7.13 25.30
N ARG A 23 16.41 8.13 25.73
CA ARG A 23 16.22 8.78 27.04
C ARG A 23 15.02 9.70 27.01
N LEU A 24 14.85 10.43 25.91
CA LEU A 24 13.73 11.33 25.71
C LEU A 24 12.41 10.55 25.76
N LEU A 25 12.30 9.45 25.03
CA LEU A 25 11.11 8.60 25.03
C LEU A 25 10.90 7.88 26.37
N ARG A 26 11.98 7.46 27.06
CA ARG A 26 11.86 6.93 28.42
C ARG A 26 11.27 7.95 29.40
N ASN A 27 11.66 9.20 29.28
CA ASN A 27 11.15 10.30 30.10
C ASN A 27 9.67 10.61 29.82
N THR A 28 9.16 10.29 28.62
CA THR A 28 7.74 10.46 28.29
C THR A 28 6.81 9.36 28.82
N LEU A 29 7.38 8.25 29.31
CA LEU A 29 6.62 7.12 29.87
C LEU A 29 6.17 7.40 31.29
N ASN A 30 5.22 8.32 31.44
CA ASN A 30 4.47 8.50 32.66
C ASN A 30 3.04 7.97 32.50
N ALA A 31 2.41 7.63 33.63
CA ALA A 31 1.08 7.03 33.66
C ALA A 31 0.04 7.91 32.96
N GLU A 32 0.12 9.23 33.13
CA GLU A 32 -0.83 10.18 32.56
C GLU A 32 -0.78 10.21 31.02
N ASN A 33 0.43 10.24 30.43
CA ASN A 33 0.60 10.19 28.97
C ASN A 33 0.13 8.85 28.38
N ILE A 34 0.36 7.75 29.11
CA ILE A 34 -0.10 6.41 28.70
C ILE A 34 -1.63 6.35 28.73
N GLU A 35 -2.25 6.75 29.84
CA GLU A 35 -3.71 6.75 30.00
C GLU A 35 -4.40 7.65 28.96
N GLU A 36 -3.86 8.86 28.71
CA GLU A 36 -4.34 9.75 27.66
C GLU A 36 -4.30 9.08 26.29
N THR A 37 -3.16 8.47 25.96
CA THR A 37 -2.98 7.83 24.66
C THR A 37 -3.88 6.61 24.50
N GLU A 38 -4.01 5.76 25.52
CA GLU A 38 -4.91 4.59 25.48
C GLU A 38 -6.36 5.01 25.30
N LYS A 39 -6.80 6.05 26.02
CA LYS A 39 -8.14 6.61 25.86
C LYS A 39 -8.34 7.18 24.45
N PHE A 40 -7.34 7.88 23.92
CA PHE A 40 -7.37 8.40 22.56
C PHE A 40 -7.50 7.27 21.53
N LEU A 41 -6.69 6.21 21.64
CA LEU A 41 -6.78 5.04 20.75
C LEU A 41 -8.14 4.34 20.85
N SER A 42 -8.73 4.24 22.05
CA SER A 42 -10.06 3.67 22.23
C SER A 42 -11.17 4.51 21.59
N ILE A 43 -11.09 5.84 21.66
CA ILE A 43 -12.07 6.72 21.00
C ILE A 43 -12.06 6.46 19.49
N LEU A 44 -10.88 6.23 18.93
CA LEU A 44 -10.74 6.08 17.48
C LEU A 44 -11.18 4.72 16.98
N ASP A 45 -10.98 3.67 17.79
CA ASP A 45 -11.59 2.37 17.53
C ASP A 45 -13.11 2.51 17.44
N ASN A 46 -13.73 3.22 18.40
CA ASN A 46 -15.17 3.44 18.42
C ASN A 46 -15.64 4.27 17.22
N GLU A 47 -14.98 5.38 16.90
CA GLU A 47 -15.32 6.23 15.74
C GLU A 47 -15.19 5.46 14.41
N ALA A 48 -14.16 4.62 14.28
CA ALA A 48 -13.98 3.79 13.08
C ALA A 48 -15.09 2.74 12.94
N GLU A 49 -15.48 2.11 14.04
CA GLU A 49 -16.57 1.14 14.07
C GLU A 49 -17.93 1.78 13.81
N GLU A 50 -18.24 2.89 14.48
CA GLU A 50 -19.48 3.66 14.29
C GLU A 50 -19.62 4.15 12.85
N PHE A 51 -18.53 4.66 12.26
CA PHE A 51 -18.51 5.06 10.86
C PHE A 51 -18.86 3.89 9.92
N LEU A 52 -18.26 2.71 10.13
CA LEU A 52 -18.54 1.52 9.31
C LEU A 52 -19.97 1.02 9.48
N ILE A 53 -20.50 1.01 10.70
CA ILE A 53 -21.88 0.61 11.00
C ILE A 53 -22.87 1.57 10.32
N SER A 54 -22.67 2.88 10.49
CA SER A 54 -23.48 3.93 9.86
C SER A 54 -23.42 3.88 8.33
N TYR A 55 -22.25 3.57 7.78
CA TYR A 55 -22.11 3.42 6.34
C TYR A 55 -22.88 2.21 5.82
N ASN A 56 -22.73 1.05 6.47
CA ASN A 56 -23.35 -0.21 6.05
C ASN A 56 -24.88 -0.17 6.15
N SER A 57 -25.45 0.51 7.14
CA SER A 57 -26.91 0.62 7.31
C SER A 57 -27.62 1.31 6.13
N THR A 58 -26.90 2.13 5.37
CA THR A 58 -27.41 2.93 4.25
C THR A 58 -26.89 2.44 2.89
N ALA A 59 -26.08 1.39 2.85
CA ALA A 59 -25.43 0.91 1.63
C ALA A 59 -26.43 0.37 0.58
N GLU A 60 -27.45 -0.37 1.00
CA GLU A 60 -28.47 -0.92 0.09
C GLU A 60 -29.32 0.17 -0.57
N GLU A 61 -29.75 1.17 0.20
CA GLU A 61 -30.52 2.30 -0.33
C GLU A 61 -29.70 3.11 -1.33
N ARG A 62 -28.41 3.35 -1.02
CA ARG A 62 -27.47 3.99 -1.95
C ARG A 62 -27.29 3.19 -3.23
N LEU A 63 -27.20 1.85 -3.14
CA LEU A 63 -27.11 1.00 -4.33
C LEU A 63 -28.37 1.13 -5.19
N LYS A 64 -29.57 1.05 -4.60
CA LYS A 64 -30.83 1.22 -5.34
C LYS A 64 -30.89 2.56 -6.06
N CYS A 65 -30.53 3.65 -5.35
CA CYS A 65 -30.45 4.99 -5.93
C CYS A 65 -29.40 5.06 -7.06
N ALA A 66 -28.23 4.44 -6.86
CA ALA A 66 -27.17 4.43 -7.86
C ALA A 66 -27.60 3.76 -9.18
N ILE A 67 -28.28 2.61 -9.09
CA ILE A 67 -28.78 1.87 -10.26
C ILE A 67 -29.80 2.70 -11.05
N GLN A 68 -30.71 3.38 -10.36
CA GLN A 68 -31.68 4.28 -11.00
C GLN A 68 -30.99 5.45 -11.69
N LEU A 69 -30.01 6.08 -11.03
CA LEU A 69 -29.29 7.23 -11.57
C LEU A 69 -28.41 6.87 -12.78
N LEU A 70 -27.83 5.65 -12.81
CA LEU A 70 -27.02 5.17 -13.95
C LEU A 70 -27.77 5.14 -15.28
N GLN A 71 -29.10 4.99 -15.25
CA GLN A 71 -29.95 4.98 -16.44
C GLN A 71 -30.48 6.37 -16.82
N SER A 72 -30.05 7.41 -16.11
CA SER A 72 -30.52 8.78 -16.28
C SER A 72 -29.40 9.71 -16.74
N VAL A 73 -29.75 10.97 -17.01
CA VAL A 73 -28.77 12.05 -17.26
C VAL A 73 -27.81 12.28 -16.09
N ASN A 74 -28.17 11.82 -14.89
CA ASN A 74 -27.38 11.96 -13.66
C ASN A 74 -26.46 10.75 -13.40
N PHE A 75 -26.05 10.02 -14.44
CA PHE A 75 -25.23 8.80 -14.31
C PHE A 75 -23.93 9.02 -13.52
N VAL A 76 -23.33 10.21 -13.57
CA VAL A 76 -22.13 10.57 -12.80
C VAL A 76 -22.37 10.42 -11.28
N GLN A 77 -23.54 10.86 -10.80
CA GLN A 77 -23.91 10.69 -9.40
C GLN A 77 -24.17 9.22 -9.07
N GLY A 78 -24.75 8.47 -10.00
CA GLY A 78 -24.88 7.01 -9.90
C GLY A 78 -23.52 6.32 -9.72
N LEU A 79 -22.55 6.65 -10.58
CA LEU A 79 -21.18 6.14 -10.50
C LEU A 79 -20.50 6.51 -9.18
N ARG A 80 -20.67 7.75 -8.70
CA ARG A 80 -20.13 8.17 -7.40
C ARG A 80 -20.69 7.31 -6.26
N LEU A 81 -21.98 7.01 -6.27
CA LEU A 81 -22.61 6.14 -5.26
C LEU A 81 -22.11 4.69 -5.37
N LEU A 82 -21.92 4.17 -6.58
CA LEU A 82 -21.31 2.85 -6.78
C LEU A 82 -19.87 2.81 -6.26
N ASN A 83 -19.05 3.80 -6.60
CA ASN A 83 -17.67 3.92 -6.11
C ASN A 83 -17.63 3.96 -4.59
N ASN A 84 -18.51 4.75 -3.96
CA ASN A 84 -18.58 4.81 -2.50
C ASN A 84 -18.94 3.45 -1.90
N ASN A 85 -19.90 2.72 -2.47
CA ASN A 85 -20.21 1.35 -2.02
C ASN A 85 -19.00 0.41 -2.17
N ILE A 86 -18.33 0.42 -3.33
CA ILE A 86 -17.14 -0.40 -3.58
C ILE A 86 -15.98 -0.04 -2.65
N MET A 87 -15.85 1.22 -2.24
CA MET A 87 -14.77 1.65 -1.34
C MET A 87 -15.08 1.39 0.15
N ARG A 88 -16.35 1.37 0.55
CA ARG A 88 -16.71 1.48 1.99
C ARG A 88 -17.65 0.40 2.51
N ALA A 89 -18.53 -0.15 1.67
CA ALA A 89 -19.41 -1.23 2.12
C ALA A 89 -18.61 -2.46 2.54
N SER A 90 -19.10 -3.23 3.50
CA SER A 90 -18.48 -4.48 3.93
C SER A 90 -18.32 -5.44 2.75
N LYS A 91 -17.22 -6.19 2.71
CA LYS A 91 -16.96 -7.22 1.68
C LYS A 91 -18.05 -8.30 1.64
N ASP A 92 -18.69 -8.55 2.78
CA ASP A 92 -19.76 -9.56 2.93
C ASP A 92 -21.14 -9.00 2.53
N SER A 93 -21.22 -7.69 2.22
CA SER A 93 -22.50 -7.06 1.87
C SER A 93 -22.88 -7.34 0.41
N LYS A 94 -24.16 -7.65 0.18
CA LYS A 94 -24.72 -7.73 -1.17
C LYS A 94 -24.55 -6.41 -1.93
N SER A 95 -24.61 -5.29 -1.22
CA SER A 95 -24.40 -3.96 -1.80
C SER A 95 -23.04 -3.79 -2.45
N TYR A 96 -21.98 -4.30 -1.82
CA TYR A 96 -20.63 -4.28 -2.38
C TYR A 96 -20.56 -5.10 -3.67
N LEU A 97 -21.01 -6.36 -3.62
CA LEU A 97 -20.97 -7.28 -4.76
C LEU A 97 -21.75 -6.73 -5.95
N GLN A 98 -22.98 -6.28 -5.72
CA GLN A 98 -23.82 -5.73 -6.78
C GLN A 98 -23.30 -4.39 -7.29
N ALA A 99 -22.65 -3.57 -6.45
CA ALA A 99 -22.01 -2.35 -6.93
C ALA A 99 -20.88 -2.63 -7.93
N LEU A 100 -20.03 -3.63 -7.68
CA LEU A 100 -19.02 -4.09 -8.64
C LEU A 100 -19.66 -4.56 -9.95
N ARG A 101 -20.69 -5.40 -9.86
CA ARG A 101 -21.37 -5.92 -11.06
C ARG A 101 -21.97 -4.81 -11.91
N HIS A 102 -22.68 -3.87 -11.28
CA HIS A 102 -23.30 -2.74 -11.99
C HIS A 102 -22.28 -1.78 -12.58
N ARG A 103 -21.22 -1.45 -11.83
CA ARG A 103 -20.14 -0.58 -12.34
C ARG A 103 -19.38 -1.26 -13.48
N GLY A 104 -19.01 -2.54 -13.32
CA GLY A 104 -18.34 -3.32 -14.36
C GLY A 104 -19.15 -3.41 -15.64
N SER A 105 -20.45 -3.72 -15.52
CA SER A 105 -21.36 -3.75 -16.68
C SER A 105 -21.48 -2.39 -17.38
N TRP A 106 -21.51 -1.30 -16.62
CA TRP A 106 -21.54 0.05 -17.19
C TRP A 106 -20.22 0.41 -17.90
N LEU A 107 -19.08 0.10 -17.27
CA LEU A 107 -17.74 0.36 -17.83
C LEU A 107 -17.53 -0.36 -19.15
N LEU A 108 -17.91 -1.65 -19.24
CA LEU A 108 -17.81 -2.39 -20.51
C LEU A 108 -18.67 -1.78 -21.62
N LYS A 109 -19.87 -1.27 -21.30
CA LYS A 109 -20.72 -0.57 -22.28
C LYS A 109 -20.09 0.74 -22.77
N GLN A 110 -19.25 1.38 -21.96
CA GLN A 110 -18.48 2.56 -22.34
C GLN A 110 -17.12 2.24 -22.97
N PHE A 111 -16.84 0.97 -23.27
CA PHE A 111 -15.54 0.49 -23.77
C PHE A 111 -14.35 0.70 -22.82
N GLU A 112 -14.61 0.92 -21.52
CA GLU A 112 -13.60 0.92 -20.45
C GLU A 112 -13.28 -0.52 -20.03
N LEU A 113 -12.75 -1.31 -20.97
CA LEU A 113 -12.69 -2.77 -20.89
C LEU A 113 -11.87 -3.27 -19.70
N GLU A 114 -10.68 -2.72 -19.49
CA GLU A 114 -9.78 -3.16 -18.41
C GLU A 114 -10.38 -2.89 -17.02
N ALA A 115 -11.02 -1.74 -16.84
CA ALA A 115 -11.70 -1.41 -15.61
C ALA A 115 -12.92 -2.30 -15.34
N GLY A 116 -13.72 -2.58 -16.37
CA GLY A 116 -14.86 -3.50 -16.25
C GLY A 116 -14.44 -4.93 -15.94
N ILE A 117 -13.34 -5.39 -16.54
CA ILE A 117 -12.71 -6.69 -16.21
C ILE A 117 -12.26 -6.72 -14.75
N ASN A 118 -11.62 -5.66 -14.25
CA ASN A 118 -11.16 -5.59 -12.86
C ASN A 118 -12.34 -5.67 -11.87
N ASP A 119 -13.46 -4.98 -12.17
CA ASP A 119 -14.67 -5.04 -11.36
C ASP A 119 -15.25 -6.45 -11.31
N PHE A 120 -15.34 -7.11 -12.46
CA PHE A 120 -15.83 -8.48 -12.53
C PHE A 120 -14.88 -9.50 -11.92
N THR A 121 -13.57 -9.28 -12.01
CA THR A 121 -12.58 -10.15 -11.35
C THR A 121 -12.71 -10.05 -9.84
N MET A 122 -12.85 -8.83 -9.30
CA MET A 122 -13.13 -8.63 -7.88
C MET A 122 -14.47 -9.25 -7.45
N PHE A 123 -15.49 -9.11 -8.30
CA PHE A 123 -16.80 -9.72 -8.07
C PHE A 123 -16.70 -11.25 -7.96
N LEU A 124 -16.02 -11.91 -8.91
CA LEU A 124 -15.84 -13.36 -8.90
C LEU A 124 -15.04 -13.84 -7.68
N TYR A 125 -14.00 -13.12 -7.29
CA TYR A 125 -13.19 -13.43 -6.10
C TYR A 125 -14.00 -13.43 -4.81
N LEU A 126 -14.97 -12.53 -4.68
CA LEU A 126 -15.83 -12.45 -3.50
C LEU A 126 -17.07 -13.36 -3.58
N ASN A 127 -17.43 -13.80 -4.77
CA ASN A 127 -18.62 -14.60 -5.04
C ASN A 127 -18.30 -16.11 -5.19
N GLU A 128 -17.13 -16.58 -4.72
CA GLU A 128 -16.65 -17.96 -4.90
C GLU A 128 -17.63 -19.04 -4.41
N GLN A 129 -18.43 -18.73 -3.38
CA GLN A 129 -19.36 -19.68 -2.76
C GLN A 129 -20.79 -19.61 -3.34
N ASN A 130 -21.07 -18.65 -4.22
CA ASN A 130 -22.42 -18.46 -4.76
C ASN A 130 -22.71 -19.46 -5.88
N GLN A 131 -23.94 -19.95 -5.92
CA GLN A 131 -24.42 -20.94 -6.90
C GLN A 131 -25.33 -20.32 -7.97
N ASP A 132 -25.39 -18.99 -8.08
CA ASP A 132 -26.07 -18.32 -9.19
C ASP A 132 -25.29 -18.53 -10.50
N TYR A 133 -25.52 -19.68 -11.13
CA TYR A 133 -24.87 -20.04 -12.38
C TYR A 133 -25.24 -19.10 -13.53
N GLU A 134 -26.39 -18.41 -13.47
CA GLU A 134 -26.77 -17.45 -14.51
C GLU A 134 -25.87 -16.21 -14.41
N GLU A 135 -25.74 -15.63 -13.22
CA GLU A 135 -24.88 -14.49 -12.96
C GLU A 135 -23.41 -14.80 -13.26
N LEU A 136 -22.92 -15.97 -12.82
CA LEU A 136 -21.56 -16.41 -13.09
C LEU A 136 -21.30 -16.60 -14.59
N CYS A 137 -22.24 -17.22 -15.31
CA CYS A 137 -22.16 -17.39 -16.76
C CYS A 137 -22.07 -16.03 -17.47
N GLU A 138 -22.92 -15.06 -17.10
CA GLU A 138 -22.90 -13.70 -17.67
C GLU A 138 -21.56 -13.01 -17.47
N VAL A 139 -21.06 -13.02 -16.24
CA VAL A 139 -19.80 -12.37 -15.89
C VAL A 139 -18.62 -13.01 -16.61
N HIS A 140 -18.53 -14.34 -16.64
CA HIS A 140 -17.45 -15.03 -17.36
C HIS A 140 -17.50 -14.77 -18.87
N GLY A 141 -18.68 -14.74 -19.47
CA GLY A 141 -18.84 -14.42 -20.90
C GLY A 141 -18.37 -13.00 -21.24
N LEU A 142 -18.75 -12.01 -20.41
CA LEU A 142 -18.33 -10.62 -20.59
C LEU A 142 -16.82 -10.42 -20.39
N ILE A 143 -16.21 -11.07 -19.39
CA ILE A 143 -14.74 -11.05 -19.23
C ILE A 143 -14.08 -11.68 -20.46
N THR A 144 -14.58 -12.80 -20.96
CA THR A 144 -13.99 -13.51 -22.11
C THR A 144 -13.92 -12.60 -23.34
N ILE A 145 -15.04 -11.97 -23.70
CA ILE A 145 -15.10 -11.05 -24.85
C ILE A 145 -14.16 -9.87 -24.63
N SER A 146 -14.24 -9.23 -23.45
CA SER A 146 -13.45 -8.03 -23.16
C SER A 146 -11.95 -8.33 -23.15
N SER A 147 -11.55 -9.46 -22.58
CA SER A 147 -10.16 -9.93 -22.52
C SER A 147 -9.60 -10.24 -23.90
N TYR A 148 -10.41 -10.85 -24.77
CA TYR A 148 -10.04 -11.09 -26.17
C TYR A 148 -9.76 -9.77 -26.90
N VAL A 149 -10.66 -8.79 -26.78
CA VAL A 149 -10.53 -7.48 -27.43
C VAL A 149 -9.24 -6.75 -27.01
N ILE A 150 -8.86 -6.82 -25.72
CA ILE A 150 -7.62 -6.23 -25.22
C ILE A 150 -6.39 -7.15 -25.34
N ARG A 151 -6.54 -8.32 -25.97
CA ARG A 151 -5.48 -9.32 -26.24
C ARG A 151 -4.86 -9.97 -25.00
N HIS A 152 -5.64 -10.13 -23.93
CA HIS A 152 -5.25 -10.87 -22.73
C HIS A 152 -5.61 -12.35 -22.87
N TYR A 153 -4.97 -13.05 -23.81
CA TYR A 153 -5.40 -14.38 -24.28
C TYR A 153 -5.42 -15.47 -23.19
N GLU A 154 -4.46 -15.47 -22.26
CA GLU A 154 -4.46 -16.41 -21.13
C GLU A 154 -5.71 -16.25 -20.24
N MET A 155 -6.08 -15.00 -19.98
CA MET A 155 -7.30 -14.68 -19.23
C MET A 155 -8.55 -15.07 -20.05
N THR A 156 -8.55 -14.79 -21.35
CA THR A 156 -9.62 -15.21 -22.25
C THR A 156 -9.85 -16.72 -22.22
N LYS A 157 -8.79 -17.53 -22.37
CA LYS A 157 -8.87 -19.00 -22.30
C LYS A 157 -9.46 -19.47 -20.97
N LYS A 158 -8.95 -18.93 -19.85
CA LYS A 158 -9.44 -19.25 -18.50
C LYS A 158 -10.94 -18.96 -18.34
N HIS A 159 -11.38 -17.77 -18.75
CA HIS A 159 -12.77 -17.35 -18.57
C HIS A 159 -13.71 -18.00 -19.60
N LEU A 160 -13.24 -18.35 -20.80
CA LEU A 160 -14.01 -19.13 -21.78
C LEU A 160 -14.31 -20.54 -21.25
N HIS A 161 -13.32 -21.20 -20.66
CA HIS A 161 -13.53 -22.51 -20.04
C HIS A 161 -14.59 -22.44 -18.92
N ALA A 162 -14.49 -21.44 -18.06
CA ALA A 162 -15.47 -21.21 -17.00
C ALA A 162 -16.86 -20.85 -17.54
N TYR A 163 -16.94 -20.01 -18.58
CA TYR A 163 -18.19 -19.69 -19.29
C TYR A 163 -18.87 -20.96 -19.79
N ASN A 164 -18.16 -21.82 -20.53
CA ASN A 164 -18.69 -23.07 -21.05
C ASN A 164 -19.13 -24.03 -19.93
N LYS A 165 -18.39 -24.08 -18.82
CA LYS A 165 -18.75 -24.87 -17.63
C LYS A 165 -20.07 -24.41 -16.99
N TYR A 166 -20.30 -23.11 -16.84
CA TYR A 166 -21.55 -22.59 -16.25
C TYR A 166 -22.70 -22.64 -17.26
N LYS A 167 -22.42 -22.33 -18.52
CA LYS A 167 -23.36 -22.48 -19.64
C LYS A 167 -23.98 -23.87 -19.70
N ALA A 168 -23.18 -24.93 -19.56
CA ALA A 168 -23.66 -26.31 -19.57
C ALA A 168 -24.63 -26.66 -18.42
N LYS A 169 -24.68 -25.84 -17.36
CA LYS A 169 -25.59 -26.03 -16.22
C LYS A 169 -26.90 -25.25 -16.36
N LEU A 170 -27.04 -24.39 -17.37
CA LEU A 170 -28.22 -23.54 -17.56
C LEU A 170 -29.21 -24.17 -18.56
N PRO A 171 -30.52 -23.98 -18.36
CA PRO A 171 -31.53 -24.38 -19.34
C PRO A 171 -31.39 -23.64 -20.69
N GLU A 172 -31.74 -24.29 -21.80
CA GLU A 172 -31.62 -23.72 -23.16
C GLU A 172 -32.40 -22.39 -23.34
N GLU A 173 -33.48 -22.19 -22.59
CA GLU A 173 -34.34 -21.02 -22.69
C GLU A 173 -33.63 -19.70 -22.33
N PHE A 174 -32.63 -19.74 -21.43
CA PHE A 174 -31.85 -18.57 -21.06
C PHE A 174 -31.00 -18.03 -22.22
N PHE A 175 -30.58 -18.90 -23.13
CA PHE A 175 -29.70 -18.53 -24.25
C PHE A 175 -30.44 -17.76 -25.34
N LYS A 176 -31.73 -18.06 -25.56
CA LYS A 176 -32.56 -17.40 -26.57
C LYS A 176 -32.96 -15.96 -26.23
N LYS A 177 -32.63 -15.47 -25.03
CA LYS A 177 -33.03 -14.12 -24.57
C LYS A 177 -31.89 -13.29 -23.99
N ARG A 178 -31.03 -13.89 -23.14
CA ARG A 178 -30.05 -13.14 -22.34
C ARG A 178 -28.62 -13.31 -22.83
N PHE A 179 -28.25 -14.50 -23.29
CA PHE A 179 -26.86 -14.83 -23.63
C PHE A 179 -26.56 -14.86 -25.14
N GLU A 180 -27.56 -14.67 -26.01
CA GLU A 180 -27.40 -14.74 -27.47
C GLU A 180 -26.26 -13.83 -27.97
N ILE A 181 -26.20 -12.58 -27.50
CA ILE A 181 -25.17 -11.63 -27.88
C ILE A 181 -23.78 -12.10 -27.42
N ILE A 182 -23.68 -12.65 -26.21
CA ILE A 182 -22.40 -13.14 -25.67
C ILE A 182 -21.91 -14.32 -26.51
N ASP A 183 -22.80 -15.27 -26.82
CA ASP A 183 -22.51 -16.44 -27.64
C ASP A 183 -22.06 -16.07 -29.06
N LEU A 184 -22.76 -15.14 -29.70
CA LEU A 184 -22.42 -14.66 -31.03
C LEU A 184 -21.02 -14.02 -31.05
N ASN A 185 -20.70 -13.19 -30.05
CA ASN A 185 -19.39 -12.58 -29.95
C ASN A 185 -18.29 -13.61 -29.70
N ILE A 186 -18.49 -14.57 -28.78
CA ILE A 186 -17.49 -15.61 -28.50
C ILE A 186 -17.23 -16.46 -29.76
N ARG A 187 -18.28 -16.93 -30.44
CA ARG A 187 -18.14 -17.73 -31.67
C ARG A 187 -17.37 -17.02 -32.78
N SER A 188 -17.43 -15.68 -32.83
CA SER A 188 -16.72 -14.89 -33.84
C SER A 188 -15.19 -15.01 -33.74
N PHE A 189 -14.65 -15.35 -32.56
CA PHE A 189 -13.21 -15.47 -32.34
C PHE A 189 -12.78 -16.82 -31.74
N GLU A 190 -13.71 -17.69 -31.36
CA GLU A 190 -13.38 -18.95 -30.66
C GLU A 190 -12.46 -19.86 -31.49
N HIS A 191 -12.64 -19.86 -32.81
CA HIS A 191 -11.81 -20.62 -33.74
C HIS A 191 -10.34 -20.13 -33.83
N GLU A 192 -10.06 -18.92 -33.35
CA GLU A 192 -8.70 -18.37 -33.31
C GLU A 192 -7.91 -18.97 -32.13
N PHE A 193 -8.57 -19.66 -31.18
CA PHE A 193 -7.90 -20.13 -29.96
C PHE A 193 -6.83 -21.21 -30.17
N ASP A 194 -6.98 -22.02 -31.22
CA ASP A 194 -6.09 -23.15 -31.50
C ASP A 194 -4.68 -22.72 -31.95
N ASN A 195 -4.46 -21.44 -32.27
CA ASN A 195 -3.18 -20.91 -32.78
C ASN A 195 -2.42 -19.98 -31.80
N PHE A 196 -2.91 -19.78 -30.57
CA PHE A 196 -2.32 -18.76 -29.65
C PHE A 196 -0.99 -19.12 -29.01
N ASP A 197 -0.54 -20.38 -29.05
CA ASP A 197 0.76 -20.77 -28.47
C ASP A 197 1.95 -20.10 -29.20
N HIS A 198 1.69 -19.41 -30.31
CA HIS A 198 2.65 -18.61 -31.08
C HIS A 198 2.47 -17.09 -30.95
N VAL A 199 1.49 -16.62 -30.18
CA VAL A 199 1.21 -15.19 -30.03
C VAL A 199 2.00 -14.64 -28.85
N ILE A 200 2.91 -13.71 -29.15
CA ILE A 200 3.71 -13.00 -28.16
C ILE A 200 2.75 -12.30 -27.18
N PRO A 201 2.79 -12.63 -25.88
CA PRO A 201 1.98 -11.94 -24.87
C PRO A 201 2.17 -10.43 -24.97
N LYS A 202 1.11 -9.67 -24.68
CA LYS A 202 1.25 -8.22 -24.50
C LYS A 202 2.33 -8.00 -23.45
N CYS A 203 3.41 -7.31 -23.83
CA CYS A 203 4.46 -6.96 -22.90
C CYS A 203 3.87 -5.95 -21.90
N ASP A 204 3.70 -6.36 -20.64
CA ASP A 204 3.18 -5.51 -19.56
C ASP A 204 4.12 -4.33 -19.22
N ILE A 205 5.29 -4.26 -19.86
CA ILE A 205 6.26 -3.18 -19.68
C ILE A 205 5.86 -2.05 -20.63
N SER A 206 5.33 -0.95 -20.07
CA SER A 206 5.25 0.31 -20.80
C SER A 206 6.66 0.69 -21.25
N TRP A 207 6.84 1.15 -22.49
CA TRP A 207 8.13 1.67 -22.95
C TRP A 207 8.63 2.85 -22.10
N GLN A 208 7.77 3.41 -21.25
CA GLN A 208 8.07 4.46 -20.27
C GLN A 208 8.75 3.93 -18.99
N ASP A 209 8.82 2.61 -18.80
CA ASP A 209 9.37 1.96 -17.60
C ASP A 209 10.79 1.41 -17.82
N LEU A 210 11.47 1.80 -18.92
CA LEU A 210 12.85 1.42 -19.21
C LEU A 210 13.72 2.68 -19.33
N PRO A 211 14.82 2.79 -18.56
CA PRO A 211 15.73 3.90 -18.72
C PRO A 211 16.48 3.75 -20.05
N TYR A 212 17.03 4.85 -20.55
CA TYR A 212 17.81 4.89 -21.78
C TYR A 212 18.95 3.86 -21.71
N GLN A 213 19.13 3.04 -22.75
CA GLN A 213 20.07 1.90 -22.77
C GLN A 213 19.86 0.84 -21.65
N GLY A 214 18.69 0.82 -21.02
CA GLY A 214 18.35 -0.14 -19.97
C GLY A 214 18.98 0.18 -18.62
N PHE A 215 18.73 -0.70 -17.65
CA PHE A 215 19.19 -0.54 -16.27
C PHE A 215 20.71 -0.66 -16.16
N ASN A 216 21.27 0.14 -15.26
CA ASN A 216 22.67 0.07 -14.93
C ASN A 216 22.99 -1.26 -14.23
N ILE A 217 24.05 -1.92 -14.68
CA ILE A 217 24.51 -3.19 -14.11
C ILE A 217 25.33 -2.95 -12.82
N ASN A 218 25.84 -1.72 -12.61
CA ASN A 218 26.52 -1.36 -11.36
C ASN A 218 25.52 -1.19 -10.20
N LYS A 219 25.85 -1.84 -9.08
CA LYS A 219 25.03 -1.94 -7.87
C LYS A 219 24.71 -0.61 -7.19
N ASN A 220 25.45 0.46 -7.49
CA ASN A 220 25.32 1.72 -6.75
C ASN A 220 24.01 2.45 -7.02
N ILE A 221 23.40 2.35 -8.21
CA ILE A 221 22.05 2.87 -8.48
C ILE A 221 21.40 2.01 -9.58
N GLU A 222 20.79 0.88 -9.21
CA GLU A 222 20.21 -0.08 -10.16
C GLU A 222 19.12 0.52 -11.06
N GLN A 223 18.33 1.48 -10.54
CA GLN A 223 17.26 2.11 -11.31
C GLN A 223 17.75 3.19 -12.30
N MET A 224 19.05 3.44 -12.33
CA MET A 224 19.68 4.39 -13.24
C MET A 224 19.87 3.75 -14.62
N SER A 225 19.97 4.60 -15.64
CA SER A 225 20.41 4.22 -16.97
C SER A 225 21.85 3.68 -16.97
N SER A 226 22.11 2.67 -17.80
CA SER A 226 23.46 2.19 -18.11
C SER A 226 24.33 3.24 -18.85
N ALA A 227 23.69 4.28 -19.39
CA ALA A 227 24.31 5.47 -19.99
C ALA A 227 24.85 6.47 -18.94
N CYS A 228 24.74 6.13 -17.66
CA CYS A 228 25.26 6.93 -16.55
C CYS A 228 26.22 6.10 -15.70
N CYS A 229 27.12 6.76 -14.99
CA CYS A 229 27.98 6.12 -14.00
C CYS A 229 28.08 6.96 -12.72
N TYR A 230 28.29 6.26 -11.62
CA TYR A 230 28.52 6.85 -10.30
C TYR A 230 30.01 7.13 -10.15
N VAL A 231 30.37 8.37 -9.81
CA VAL A 231 31.76 8.79 -9.64
C VAL A 231 31.92 9.45 -8.28
N GLU A 232 32.83 8.89 -7.49
CA GLU A 232 33.28 9.48 -6.23
C GLU A 232 34.57 10.26 -6.47
N TYR A 233 34.66 11.47 -5.92
CA TYR A 233 35.89 12.25 -5.96
C TYR A 233 36.08 13.04 -4.67
N LEU A 234 37.34 13.26 -4.32
CA LEU A 234 37.70 14.08 -3.17
C LEU A 234 37.54 15.57 -3.51
N HIS A 235 36.64 16.24 -2.82
CA HIS A 235 36.49 17.68 -2.88
C HIS A 235 36.72 18.29 -1.48
N LYS A 236 37.81 19.05 -1.33
CA LYS A 236 38.15 19.74 -0.06
C LYS A 236 38.12 18.81 1.16
N ASN A 237 38.80 17.65 1.06
CA ASN A 237 38.86 16.59 2.07
C ASN A 237 37.54 15.88 2.39
N ASN A 238 36.46 16.18 1.66
CA ASN A 238 35.22 15.42 1.74
C ASN A 238 35.10 14.52 0.50
N LEU A 239 34.72 13.27 0.70
CA LEU A 239 34.29 12.41 -0.39
C LEU A 239 32.96 12.97 -0.92
N VAL A 240 32.90 13.32 -2.20
CA VAL A 240 31.69 13.81 -2.84
C VAL A 240 31.34 12.87 -3.98
N SER A 241 30.09 12.46 -4.02
CA SER A 241 29.60 11.52 -5.03
C SER A 241 28.67 12.22 -6.01
N ARG A 242 28.83 11.92 -7.30
CA ARG A 242 27.95 12.43 -8.36
C ARG A 242 27.66 11.37 -9.41
N VAL A 243 26.50 11.51 -10.05
CA VAL A 243 26.15 10.74 -11.25
C VAL A 243 26.54 11.56 -12.47
N VAL A 244 27.25 10.95 -13.42
CA VAL A 244 27.62 11.56 -14.70
C VAL A 244 27.19 10.66 -15.85
N SER A 245 26.88 11.24 -17.01
CA SER A 245 26.67 10.44 -18.22
C SER A 245 28.02 9.95 -18.77
N ASN A 246 28.06 8.71 -19.23
CA ASN A 246 29.22 8.15 -19.94
C ASN A 246 29.08 8.26 -21.47
N VAL A 247 27.91 8.72 -21.95
CA VAL A 247 27.58 8.95 -23.35
C VAL A 247 26.82 10.27 -23.51
N ASP A 248 26.71 10.74 -24.74
CA ASP A 248 25.81 11.84 -25.10
C ASP A 248 24.35 11.35 -25.01
N LEU A 249 23.60 11.95 -24.07
CA LEU A 249 22.21 11.58 -23.82
C LEU A 249 21.29 12.33 -24.78
N PRO A 250 20.47 11.63 -25.60
CA PRO A 250 19.44 12.28 -26.40
C PRO A 250 18.47 13.09 -25.53
N LYS A 251 17.92 14.18 -26.08
CA LYS A 251 16.91 14.99 -25.39
C LYS A 251 15.71 14.11 -24.98
N ALA A 252 15.22 14.29 -23.76
CA ALA A 252 14.14 13.51 -23.13
C ALA A 252 14.46 12.03 -22.84
N SER A 253 15.73 11.64 -22.81
CA SER A 253 16.14 10.32 -22.31
C SER A 253 15.82 10.16 -20.83
N ILE A 254 15.23 9.02 -20.47
CA ILE A 254 15.00 8.64 -19.08
C ILE A 254 16.31 8.12 -18.51
N VAL A 255 16.91 8.83 -17.56
CA VAL A 255 18.20 8.46 -16.95
C VAL A 255 18.06 7.79 -15.59
N LEU A 256 16.90 7.93 -14.95
CA LEU A 256 16.60 7.37 -13.63
C LEU A 256 15.11 7.09 -13.57
N LEU A 257 14.75 5.90 -13.10
CA LEU A 257 13.37 5.54 -12.80
C LEU A 257 13.20 5.40 -11.29
N GLU A 258 12.63 6.42 -10.66
CA GLU A 258 12.34 6.33 -9.23
C GLU A 258 11.13 5.44 -8.98
N LYS A 259 11.25 4.51 -8.02
CA LYS A 259 10.12 3.79 -7.44
C LYS A 259 9.91 4.33 -6.02
N PRO A 260 9.17 5.44 -5.85
CA PRO A 260 9.02 6.06 -4.54
C PRO A 260 8.31 5.10 -3.57
N LEU A 261 8.75 5.09 -2.32
CA LEU A 261 8.16 4.22 -1.28
C LEU A 261 6.71 4.59 -0.93
N SER A 262 6.40 5.89 -1.09
CA SER A 262 5.08 6.52 -1.02
C SER A 262 5.12 7.82 -1.83
N ILE A 263 3.96 8.29 -2.31
CA ILE A 263 3.78 9.63 -2.86
C ILE A 263 2.86 10.37 -1.89
N ASN A 264 3.30 11.51 -1.37
CA ASN A 264 2.50 12.35 -0.47
C ASN A 264 1.43 13.08 -1.29
N MET A 265 0.29 12.41 -1.50
CA MET A 265 -0.91 13.06 -1.98
C MET A 265 -1.90 13.11 -0.82
N ASN A 266 -2.32 14.31 -0.44
CA ASN A 266 -3.38 14.56 0.56
C ASN A 266 -4.77 14.01 0.15
N VAL A 267 -4.85 13.29 -0.97
CA VAL A 267 -6.07 12.66 -1.49
C VAL A 267 -5.72 11.26 -2.01
N SER A 268 -5.63 10.28 -1.12
CA SER A 268 -5.25 8.89 -1.44
C SER A 268 -6.27 8.12 -2.30
N LEU A 269 -7.47 8.66 -2.53
CA LEU A 269 -8.60 7.90 -3.06
C LEU A 269 -8.57 7.65 -4.58
N VAL A 270 -7.57 8.16 -5.31
CA VAL A 270 -7.45 8.03 -6.78
C VAL A 270 -6.17 7.33 -7.24
N GLN A 271 -5.35 6.84 -6.31
CA GLN A 271 -4.07 6.22 -6.61
C GLN A 271 -3.93 4.87 -5.91
N CYS A 272 -3.35 3.89 -6.60
CA CYS A 272 -2.98 2.61 -6.01
C CYS A 272 -1.79 2.78 -5.05
N GLU A 273 -1.92 2.42 -3.77
CA GLU A 273 -0.85 2.51 -2.77
C GLU A 273 0.21 1.39 -2.87
N PHE A 274 0.01 0.45 -3.80
CA PHE A 274 0.99 -0.58 -4.16
C PHE A 274 1.82 -0.18 -5.38
N CYS A 275 1.19 -0.02 -6.55
CA CYS A 275 1.90 0.27 -7.81
C CYS A 275 1.92 1.74 -8.22
N LEU A 276 1.29 2.64 -7.44
CA LEU A 276 1.24 4.09 -7.67
C LEU A 276 0.51 4.53 -8.95
N TYR A 277 -0.12 3.59 -9.65
CA TYR A 277 -0.94 3.88 -10.81
C TYR A 277 -2.17 4.71 -10.42
N HIS A 278 -2.44 5.77 -11.17
CA HIS A 278 -3.63 6.58 -11.03
C HIS A 278 -4.77 5.94 -11.79
N SER A 279 -5.86 5.66 -11.09
CA SER A 279 -7.05 5.05 -11.68
C SER A 279 -8.29 5.75 -11.16
N ASN A 280 -9.26 5.97 -12.05
CA ASN A 280 -10.60 6.40 -11.66
C ASN A 280 -11.39 5.25 -11.00
N ASN A 281 -10.92 4.01 -11.15
CA ASN A 281 -11.50 2.81 -10.61
C ASN A 281 -10.55 2.25 -9.55
N ILE A 282 -10.80 2.66 -8.30
CA ILE A 282 -10.03 2.24 -7.14
C ILE A 282 -10.87 1.26 -6.31
N TYR A 283 -10.17 0.26 -5.78
CA TYR A 283 -10.65 -0.68 -4.79
C TYR A 283 -9.97 -0.36 -3.46
N THR A 284 -10.62 -0.71 -2.37
CA THR A 284 -9.99 -0.64 -1.04
C THR A 284 -9.77 -2.05 -0.51
N CYS A 285 -8.77 -2.22 0.36
CA CYS A 285 -8.56 -3.47 1.09
C CYS A 285 -9.90 -3.98 1.66
N LEU A 286 -10.16 -5.27 1.56
CA LEU A 286 -11.41 -5.88 2.00
C LEU A 286 -11.59 -5.87 3.53
N GLU A 287 -10.49 -5.79 4.27
CA GLU A 287 -10.49 -5.73 5.73
C GLU A 287 -10.51 -4.27 6.24
N CYS A 288 -9.47 -3.47 5.96
CA CYS A 288 -9.42 -2.11 6.49
C CYS A 288 -10.32 -1.12 5.73
N ARG A 289 -10.67 -1.36 4.46
CA ARG A 289 -11.45 -0.41 3.62
C ARG A 289 -10.81 0.97 3.42
N TYR A 290 -9.52 1.12 3.72
CA TYR A 290 -8.79 2.39 3.61
C TYR A 290 -7.66 2.37 2.59
N LYS A 291 -6.81 1.34 2.62
CA LYS A 291 -5.70 1.24 1.65
C LYS A 291 -6.26 1.01 0.24
N THR A 292 -5.80 1.79 -0.72
CA THR A 292 -6.34 1.83 -2.09
C THR A 292 -5.50 1.03 -3.08
N TYR A 293 -6.17 0.41 -4.06
CA TYR A 293 -5.58 -0.44 -5.09
C TYR A 293 -6.26 -0.24 -6.44
N CYS A 294 -5.54 -0.42 -7.54
CA CYS A 294 -6.11 -0.35 -8.89
C CYS A 294 -6.67 -1.69 -9.41
N SER A 295 -6.36 -2.82 -8.75
CA SER A 295 -6.84 -4.14 -9.16
C SER A 295 -6.73 -5.18 -8.03
N LEU A 296 -7.42 -6.32 -8.18
CA LEU A 296 -7.27 -7.47 -7.29
C LEU A 296 -5.83 -7.99 -7.27
N LYS A 297 -5.15 -8.03 -8.42
CA LYS A 297 -3.73 -8.42 -8.51
C LYS A 297 -2.84 -7.57 -7.60
N CYS A 298 -3.10 -6.26 -7.49
CA CYS A 298 -2.35 -5.40 -6.57
C CYS A 298 -2.67 -5.70 -5.11
N ILE A 299 -3.91 -6.07 -4.78
CA ILE A 299 -4.28 -6.49 -3.42
C ILE A 299 -3.57 -7.79 -3.04
N GLU A 300 -3.57 -8.77 -3.94
CA GLU A 300 -2.92 -10.07 -3.72
C GLU A 300 -1.40 -9.93 -3.57
N ASN A 301 -0.76 -9.16 -4.45
CA ASN A 301 0.69 -8.93 -4.41
C ASN A 301 1.15 -8.17 -3.17
N ASP A 302 0.29 -7.32 -2.60
CA ASP A 302 0.61 -6.52 -1.41
C ASP A 302 0.19 -7.21 -0.11
N LYS A 303 -0.52 -8.34 -0.18
CA LYS A 303 -1.13 -9.02 0.98
C LYS A 303 -0.13 -9.30 2.10
N ASP A 304 1.05 -9.80 1.74
CA ASP A 304 2.08 -10.20 2.72
C ASP A 304 2.66 -9.02 3.50
N MET A 305 2.69 -7.83 2.89
CA MET A 305 3.12 -6.60 3.55
C MET A 305 1.93 -5.94 4.27
N HIS A 306 0.79 -5.85 3.58
CA HIS A 306 -0.37 -5.12 4.06
C HIS A 306 -0.99 -5.75 5.31
N GLN A 307 -0.86 -7.06 5.55
CA GLN A 307 -1.37 -7.68 6.78
C GLN A 307 -0.84 -7.00 8.05
N TYR A 308 0.40 -6.50 8.04
CA TYR A 308 1.00 -5.75 9.15
C TYR A 308 0.58 -4.28 9.15
N GLU A 309 0.27 -3.73 7.97
CA GLU A 309 -0.18 -2.35 7.81
C GLU A 309 -1.68 -2.17 8.15
N CYS A 310 -2.48 -3.20 7.92
CA CYS A 310 -3.95 -3.16 7.89
C CYS A 310 -4.59 -2.64 9.18
N PRO A 311 -4.17 -3.04 10.39
CA PRO A 311 -4.72 -2.50 11.64
C PRO A 311 -4.54 -0.98 11.75
N ALA A 312 -3.38 -0.46 11.32
CA ALA A 312 -3.12 0.96 11.33
C ALA A 312 -3.97 1.71 10.31
N TYR A 313 -4.20 1.14 9.12
CA TYR A 313 -5.09 1.76 8.15
C TYR A 313 -6.52 1.90 8.69
N LYS A 314 -7.02 0.91 9.46
CA LYS A 314 -8.34 0.96 10.08
C LYS A 314 -8.46 2.07 11.13
N ASN A 315 -7.43 2.23 11.97
CA ASN A 315 -7.51 3.05 13.18
C ASN A 315 -6.84 4.43 13.05
N LEU A 316 -5.76 4.53 12.27
CA LEU A 316 -4.96 5.74 12.15
C LEU A 316 -5.45 6.66 11.03
N LEU A 317 -6.02 6.11 9.94
CA LEU A 317 -6.39 6.93 8.76
C LEU A 317 -7.61 7.83 9.00
N LEU A 318 -8.47 7.51 9.97
CA LEU A 318 -9.63 8.35 10.25
C LEU A 318 -9.24 9.65 10.95
N HIS A 319 -8.38 9.63 11.97
CA HIS A 319 -8.08 10.84 12.75
C HIS A 319 -6.71 10.87 13.47
N ILE A 320 -5.79 9.91 13.27
CA ILE A 320 -4.46 9.94 13.90
C ILE A 320 -3.34 10.19 12.91
N LEU A 321 -2.91 11.46 12.88
CA LEU A 321 -1.58 11.90 12.45
C LEU A 321 -1.28 11.59 10.96
N ASP A 322 -0.45 12.40 10.31
CA ASP A 322 0.13 12.06 9.01
C ASP A 322 1.14 10.87 9.11
N ALA A 323 0.87 9.92 10.02
CA ALA A 323 1.75 8.86 10.47
C ALA A 323 1.51 7.54 9.72
N ARG A 324 0.61 7.50 8.73
CA ARG A 324 0.45 6.32 7.84
C ARG A 324 1.79 5.94 7.21
N ASP A 325 2.46 6.92 6.62
CA ASP A 325 3.72 6.68 5.92
C ASP A 325 4.85 6.34 6.90
N LEU A 326 4.78 6.86 8.13
CA LEU A 326 5.68 6.51 9.22
C LEU A 326 5.51 5.07 9.69
N TYR A 327 4.27 4.64 9.87
CA TYR A 327 3.96 3.28 10.25
C TYR A 327 4.37 2.30 9.15
N ARG A 328 4.05 2.60 7.88
CA ARG A 328 4.47 1.81 6.72
C ARG A 328 5.99 1.71 6.62
N LEU A 329 6.70 2.82 6.83
CA LEU A 329 8.16 2.82 6.85
C LEU A 329 8.70 1.97 8.00
N PHE A 330 8.13 2.10 9.20
CA PHE A 330 8.48 1.30 10.35
C PHE A 330 8.27 -0.21 10.13
N VAL A 331 7.15 -0.62 9.51
CA VAL A 331 6.88 -2.02 9.15
C VAL A 331 7.97 -2.54 8.21
N LYS A 332 8.29 -1.79 7.14
CA LYS A 332 9.33 -2.15 6.18
C LYS A 332 10.71 -2.28 6.83
N LEU A 333 11.08 -1.32 7.67
CA LEU A 333 12.32 -1.34 8.45
C LEU A 333 12.38 -2.54 9.40
N SER A 334 11.27 -2.86 10.07
CA SER A 334 11.20 -3.99 11.01
C SER A 334 11.39 -5.34 10.32
N ILE A 335 10.74 -5.53 9.17
CA ILE A 335 10.91 -6.73 8.34
C ILE A 335 12.37 -6.86 7.90
N HIS A 336 12.96 -5.75 7.46
CA HIS A 336 14.34 -5.71 7.02
C HIS A 336 15.32 -6.08 8.14
N LEU A 337 15.22 -5.40 9.29
CA LEU A 337 16.04 -5.68 10.47
C LEU A 337 15.91 -7.13 10.91
N ASN A 338 14.69 -7.69 10.93
CA ASN A 338 14.49 -9.09 11.28
C ASN A 338 15.18 -10.07 10.32
N ASN A 339 15.08 -9.81 9.02
CA ASN A 339 15.56 -10.74 8.00
C ASN A 339 17.08 -10.66 7.83
N SER A 340 17.64 -9.46 7.77
CA SER A 340 19.03 -9.23 7.39
C SER A 340 19.94 -8.96 8.59
N THR A 341 19.43 -8.29 9.63
CA THR A 341 20.28 -7.80 10.74
C THR A 341 20.22 -8.74 11.96
N PHE A 342 19.04 -8.94 12.53
CA PHE A 342 18.83 -9.73 13.75
C PHE A 342 19.07 -11.23 13.57
N ALA A 343 19.24 -11.70 12.33
CA ALA A 343 19.68 -13.06 12.05
C ALA A 343 21.15 -13.30 12.41
N SER A 344 21.96 -12.25 12.52
CA SER A 344 23.39 -12.35 12.83
C SER A 344 23.64 -12.89 14.24
N LYS A 345 24.69 -13.71 14.37
CA LYS A 345 25.13 -14.26 15.67
C LYS A 345 25.51 -13.18 16.68
N VAL A 346 25.86 -11.98 16.21
CA VAL A 346 26.24 -10.83 17.06
C VAL A 346 25.09 -10.45 18.02
N PHE A 347 23.83 -10.60 17.60
CA PHE A 347 22.67 -10.24 18.41
C PHE A 347 22.29 -11.27 19.48
N ARG A 348 22.97 -12.43 19.55
CA ARG A 348 22.67 -13.48 20.55
C ARG A 348 23.08 -13.10 21.97
N ASN A 349 24.11 -12.26 22.11
CA ASN A 349 24.69 -11.90 23.41
C ASN A 349 24.31 -10.48 23.84
N VAL A 350 23.38 -9.85 23.14
CA VAL A 350 22.95 -8.48 23.41
C VAL A 350 21.90 -8.49 24.51
N THR A 351 22.03 -7.56 25.46
CA THR A 351 21.20 -7.54 26.68
C THR A 351 20.32 -6.29 26.81
N SER A 352 20.61 -5.23 26.05
CA SER A 352 19.88 -3.96 26.13
C SER A 352 19.57 -3.35 24.76
N ALA A 353 18.58 -2.45 24.72
CA ALA A 353 18.22 -1.68 23.53
C ALA A 353 19.38 -0.81 23.01
N ALA A 354 20.16 -0.21 23.91
CA ALA A 354 21.30 0.62 23.55
C ALA A 354 22.35 -0.20 22.78
N GLU A 355 22.70 -1.39 23.28
CA GLU A 355 23.64 -2.28 22.60
C GLU A 355 23.13 -2.72 21.21
N VAL A 356 21.83 -3.01 21.07
CA VAL A 356 21.24 -3.33 19.76
C VAL A 356 21.42 -2.17 18.79
N LEU A 357 21.09 -0.96 19.21
CA LEU A 357 21.19 0.24 18.37
C LEU A 357 22.65 0.53 17.97
N ASP A 358 23.59 0.43 18.91
CA ASP A 358 25.01 0.63 18.63
C ASP A 358 25.55 -0.40 17.62
N ILE A 359 25.06 -1.64 17.65
CA ILE A 359 25.47 -2.70 16.71
C ILE A 359 24.87 -2.46 15.33
N ILE A 360 23.60 -2.03 15.26
CA ILE A 360 22.95 -1.62 14.00
C ILE A 360 23.74 -0.49 13.35
N GLU A 361 24.11 0.53 14.12
CA GLU A 361 24.89 1.69 13.66
C GLU A 361 26.25 1.24 13.12
N ARG A 362 27.02 0.45 13.89
CA ARG A 362 28.35 -0.03 13.50
C ARG A 362 28.34 -0.97 12.28
N ASN A 363 27.37 -1.87 12.17
CA ASN A 363 27.32 -2.83 11.05
C ASN A 363 26.86 -2.16 9.75
N SER A 364 26.12 -1.05 9.82
CA SER A 364 25.65 -0.31 8.65
C SER A 364 26.75 0.34 7.82
N GLU A 365 27.97 0.44 8.35
CA GLU A 365 29.14 1.00 7.65
C GLU A 365 29.84 -0.01 6.72
N THR A 366 29.44 -1.30 6.76
CA THR A 366 30.20 -2.40 6.14
C THR A 366 29.48 -3.17 5.03
N GLU A 367 28.19 -2.90 4.77
CA GLU A 367 27.42 -3.66 3.78
C GLU A 367 27.32 -2.99 2.39
N GLU A 368 27.72 -3.74 1.36
CA GLU A 368 27.77 -3.33 -0.06
C GLU A 368 26.40 -3.38 -0.78
N ASP A 369 25.32 -3.70 -0.07
CA ASP A 369 23.99 -3.88 -0.69
C ASP A 369 23.19 -2.56 -0.68
N TYR A 370 22.89 -2.01 -1.86
CA TYR A 370 22.34 -0.65 -2.01
C TYR A 370 20.90 -0.51 -1.50
N GLN A 371 20.06 -1.54 -1.64
CA GLN A 371 18.73 -1.52 -1.02
C GLN A 371 18.84 -1.52 0.51
N MET A 372 19.83 -2.24 1.07
CA MET A 372 20.15 -2.20 2.51
C MET A 372 20.61 -0.81 2.93
N ASN A 373 21.47 -0.16 2.13
CA ASN A 373 21.96 1.19 2.42
C ASN A 373 20.85 2.26 2.46
N SER A 374 19.80 2.14 1.65
CA SER A 374 18.71 3.14 1.64
C SER A 374 17.84 3.12 2.91
N PHE A 375 17.54 1.94 3.45
CA PHE A 375 16.75 1.77 4.67
C PHE A 375 17.61 1.94 5.93
N MET A 376 18.84 1.43 5.93
CA MET A 376 19.77 1.61 7.03
C MET A 376 20.23 3.06 7.16
N GLY A 377 20.32 3.81 6.05
CA GLY A 377 20.53 5.26 6.06
C GLY A 377 19.45 6.02 6.84
N ILE A 378 18.23 5.47 6.94
CA ILE A 378 17.16 6.06 7.76
C ILE A 378 17.48 5.99 9.25
N LEU A 379 18.14 4.90 9.66
CA LEU A 379 18.52 4.64 11.04
C LEU A 379 19.86 5.27 11.41
N ARG A 380 20.77 5.43 10.43
CA ARG A 380 22.12 5.97 10.62
C ARG A 380 22.13 7.49 10.75
N ASP A 381 21.41 8.19 9.87
CA ASP A 381 21.54 9.64 9.77
C ASP A 381 20.71 10.31 10.88
N ARG A 382 21.35 10.58 12.02
CA ARG A 382 20.72 11.30 13.13
C ARG A 382 20.17 12.63 12.62
N PRO A 383 18.85 12.86 12.75
CA PRO A 383 18.26 14.11 12.30
C PRO A 383 18.89 15.32 13.00
N ASN A 384 19.12 16.40 12.26
CA ASN A 384 19.55 17.64 12.88
C ASN A 384 18.36 18.36 13.55
N TYR A 385 18.04 17.97 14.78
CA TYR A 385 16.95 18.54 15.59
C TYR A 385 17.08 20.06 15.78
N SER A 386 18.28 20.63 15.67
CA SER A 386 18.51 22.07 15.85
C SER A 386 17.86 22.92 14.75
N LYS A 387 17.48 22.31 13.61
CA LYS A 387 16.79 22.99 12.51
C LYS A 387 15.26 23.07 12.71
N LEU A 388 14.72 22.37 13.70
CA LEU A 388 13.28 22.33 13.95
C LEU A 388 12.86 23.42 14.91
N HIS A 389 11.73 24.06 14.63
CA HIS A 389 11.09 24.92 15.61
C HIS A 389 10.51 24.07 16.76
N ARG A 390 10.43 24.62 17.98
CA ARG A 390 9.97 23.89 19.18
C ARG A 390 8.64 23.14 19.01
N MET A 391 7.69 23.75 18.29
CA MET A 391 6.38 23.14 18.04
C MET A 391 6.48 21.94 17.10
N GLN A 392 7.36 22.00 16.09
CA GLN A 392 7.60 20.90 15.16
C GLN A 392 8.24 19.73 15.90
N TYR A 393 9.26 20.00 16.72
CA TYR A 393 9.90 18.97 17.52
C TYR A 393 8.95 18.37 18.57
N SER A 394 8.11 19.17 19.22
CA SER A 394 7.10 18.64 20.15
C SER A 394 6.05 17.76 19.45
N THR A 395 5.59 18.19 18.27
CA THR A 395 4.65 17.40 17.45
C THR A 395 5.26 16.07 17.04
N LEU A 396 6.54 16.08 16.69
CA LEU A 396 7.29 14.88 16.34
C LEU A 396 7.34 13.89 17.51
N VAL A 397 7.82 14.35 18.68
CA VAL A 397 7.93 13.51 19.87
C VAL A 397 6.56 12.93 20.26
N ALA A 398 5.51 13.77 20.25
CA ALA A 398 4.15 13.33 20.54
C ALA A 398 3.64 12.30 19.52
N THR A 399 3.98 12.46 18.24
CA THR A 399 3.62 11.53 17.17
C THR A 399 4.32 10.19 17.34
N ALA A 400 5.63 10.23 17.58
CA ALA A 400 6.43 9.02 17.78
C ALA A 400 5.98 8.24 19.01
N PHE A 401 5.72 8.94 20.12
CA PHE A 401 5.21 8.34 21.34
C PHE A 401 3.86 7.65 21.12
N ARG A 402 2.87 8.35 20.55
CA ARG A 402 1.54 7.78 20.33
C ARG A 402 1.56 6.61 19.34
N LEU A 403 2.36 6.71 18.26
CA LEU A 403 2.52 5.61 17.31
C LEU A 403 3.18 4.40 17.97
N SER A 404 4.14 4.62 18.87
CA SER A 404 4.79 3.53 19.59
C SER A 404 3.83 2.79 20.53
N LEU A 405 2.96 3.52 21.24
CA LEU A 405 1.93 2.93 22.10
C LEU A 405 0.88 2.22 21.26
N PHE A 406 0.51 2.75 20.10
CA PHE A 406 -0.35 2.03 19.15
C PHE A 406 0.28 0.70 18.72
N ILE A 407 1.56 0.71 18.31
CA ILE A 407 2.27 -0.52 17.92
C ILE A 407 2.29 -1.53 19.07
N GLU A 408 2.56 -1.08 20.29
CA GLU A 408 2.65 -1.93 21.47
C GLU A 408 1.29 -2.51 21.89
N SER A 409 0.22 -1.73 21.82
CA SER A 409 -1.10 -2.10 22.34
C SER A 409 -2.03 -2.73 21.30
N LYS A 410 -1.88 -2.40 20.02
CA LYS A 410 -2.81 -2.79 18.93
C LYS A 410 -2.19 -3.70 17.88
N THR A 411 -0.90 -4.01 17.96
CA THR A 411 -0.20 -4.83 16.96
C THR A 411 0.68 -5.88 17.63
N ASN A 412 1.11 -6.88 16.85
CA ASN A 412 2.08 -7.89 17.24
C ASN A 412 3.44 -7.72 16.53
N ILE A 413 3.69 -6.56 15.91
CA ILE A 413 4.87 -6.32 15.07
C ILE A 413 6.18 -6.52 15.85
N VAL A 414 6.25 -5.97 17.07
CA VAL A 414 7.45 -6.11 17.93
C VAL A 414 7.69 -7.58 18.26
N ASP A 415 6.64 -8.31 18.63
CA ASP A 415 6.77 -9.73 18.97
C ASP A 415 7.16 -10.56 17.73
N ILE A 416 6.64 -10.25 16.53
CA ILE A 416 6.96 -10.97 15.29
C ILE A 416 8.39 -10.70 14.79
N PHE A 417 8.78 -9.42 14.67
CA PHE A 417 10.02 -9.06 13.99
C PHE A 417 11.21 -8.93 14.94
N PHE A 418 10.97 -8.71 16.24
CA PHE A 418 12.04 -8.53 17.22
C PHE A 418 12.20 -9.79 18.09
N GLN A 419 11.52 -10.89 17.76
CA GLN A 419 11.66 -12.18 18.48
C GLN A 419 13.09 -12.69 18.51
N LYS A 420 13.89 -12.44 17.45
CA LYS A 420 15.28 -12.91 17.36
C LYS A 420 16.20 -12.21 18.37
N LEU A 421 15.81 -11.05 18.88
CA LEU A 421 16.51 -10.36 19.96
C LEU A 421 16.17 -11.04 21.30
N GLN A 422 17.17 -11.63 21.95
CA GLN A 422 17.02 -12.31 23.26
C GLN A 422 17.01 -11.33 24.44
N ILE A 423 16.31 -10.20 24.28
CA ILE A 423 16.20 -9.12 25.28
C ILE A 423 14.77 -9.05 25.86
N PRO A 424 14.58 -8.46 27.05
CA PRO A 424 13.26 -8.26 27.63
C PRO A 424 12.32 -7.46 26.73
N LYS A 425 10.99 -7.70 26.82
CA LYS A 425 9.98 -6.98 26.01
C LYS A 425 10.05 -5.46 26.20
N ALA A 426 10.34 -4.99 27.41
CA ALA A 426 10.55 -3.57 27.69
C ALA A 426 11.68 -2.95 26.83
N GLU A 427 12.78 -3.68 26.65
CA GLU A 427 13.90 -3.24 25.80
C GLU A 427 13.52 -3.27 24.32
N LYS A 428 12.77 -4.30 23.86
CA LYS A 428 12.23 -4.33 22.48
C LYS A 428 11.31 -3.14 22.20
N ASN A 429 10.49 -2.74 23.18
CA ASN A 429 9.62 -1.58 23.08
C ASN A 429 10.42 -0.26 23.06
N CYS A 430 11.55 -0.18 23.76
CA CYS A 430 12.48 0.95 23.65
C CYS A 430 13.09 1.06 22.25
N ILE A 431 13.49 -0.06 21.64
CA ILE A 431 14.01 -0.09 20.27
C ILE A 431 12.92 0.40 19.29
N ASN A 432 11.71 -0.17 19.35
CA ASN A 432 10.54 0.25 18.56
C ASN A 432 10.33 1.77 18.58
N ARG A 433 10.35 2.36 19.77
CA ARG A 433 10.19 3.81 20.00
C ARG A 433 11.27 4.64 19.30
N CYS A 434 12.53 4.23 19.37
CA CYS A 434 13.63 4.97 18.74
C CYS A 434 13.54 4.95 17.20
N HIS A 435 13.16 3.82 16.60
CA HIS A 435 13.03 3.71 15.15
C HIS A 435 11.94 4.62 14.57
N ILE A 436 10.82 4.75 15.29
CA ILE A 436 9.71 5.61 14.86
C ILE A 436 10.14 7.08 14.85
N ASP A 437 10.84 7.54 15.89
CA ASP A 437 11.27 8.93 16.00
C ASP A 437 12.24 9.32 14.87
N ALA A 438 13.23 8.45 14.57
CA ALA A 438 14.16 8.61 13.46
C ALA A 438 13.43 8.67 12.09
N SER A 439 12.50 7.75 11.85
CA SER A 439 11.69 7.69 10.63
C SER A 439 10.79 8.92 10.45
N SER A 440 10.27 9.45 11.56
CA SER A 440 9.39 10.63 11.62
C SER A 440 10.03 11.89 11.08
N LEU A 441 11.33 12.06 11.33
CA LEU A 441 12.02 13.25 10.85
C LEU A 441 12.48 13.20 9.42
N GLN A 442 12.97 12.05 8.97
CA GLN A 442 13.43 11.96 7.58
C GLN A 442 12.28 12.18 6.59
N LEU A 443 11.06 11.75 6.91
CA LEU A 443 9.89 12.08 6.10
C LEU A 443 9.50 13.55 6.22
N THR A 444 9.56 14.15 7.41
CA THR A 444 9.27 15.58 7.60
C THR A 444 10.24 16.46 6.81
N PHE A 445 11.54 16.15 6.81
CA PHE A 445 12.56 16.92 6.06
C PHE A 445 12.51 16.72 4.54
N LYS A 446 11.99 15.59 4.04
CA LYS A 446 11.80 15.37 2.58
C LYS A 446 10.58 16.10 2.02
N GLN A 447 9.70 16.61 2.89
CA GLN A 447 8.48 17.35 2.51
C GLN A 447 8.69 18.88 2.42
N PHE A 448 9.82 19.39 2.90
CA PHE A 448 10.23 20.80 2.84
C PHE A 448 11.51 20.95 2.02
#